data_AF-A0A3Q9IQ52-F1
#
_entry.id   AF-A0A3Q9IQ52-F1
#
_cell.length_a   1.000
_cell.length_b   1.000
_cell.length_c   1.000
_cell.angle_alpha   90.00
_cell.angle_beta   90.00
_cell.angle_gamma   90.00
#
_symmetry.space_group_name_H-M   'P 1'
#
loop_
_entity.id
_entity.type
_entity.pdbx_description
1 polymer ?
#
loop_
_entity_poly.entity_id
_entity_poly.type
_entity_poly.pdbx_seq_one_letter_code
_entity_poly.pdbx_strand_id
1 'polypeptide(L)'
;MKANILIGGLLVAVALWACGDNDEASASHAEANWFTLEYDPNAGELDKLIYEIYDETGFPIFYNDTLKTQVRYDKGGKPYNYYEIFKTGYSYSGQAKERYYSLQRDEEKVRLMVELLRDYAIKPYLAKNQGPDFKGRYGAYAFLLLDTLFNANSKPDSLYHSLGVTALSTRYVMKRGSSLISVDMMTEEEKERFGWNFAIYELKRYLQMVYPTEFQAYFDVTLETPDHEQWKNGSALRDIFEIKDSGINSYNYVNKPGYNADFPTNPRRYGVLRYQKVDKYSVYFPTKLEDLMAFTEMIHTMSDAEIRAEHGEFPMIMKRYEMLLELLKLSGLTQFIKGE
;
A
#
# COMPACT_ATOMS: atom_id res chain seq x y z
N MET A 1 -74.95 23.77 0.44
CA MET A 1 -74.34 23.00 -0.67
C MET A 1 -73.63 23.91 -1.70
N LYS A 2 -72.71 24.79 -1.29
CA LYS A 2 -71.92 25.62 -2.24
C LYS A 2 -70.42 25.75 -1.91
N ALA A 3 -69.96 25.33 -0.72
CA ALA A 3 -68.54 25.34 -0.37
C ALA A 3 -67.80 24.04 -0.75
N ASN A 4 -68.47 22.88 -0.72
CA ASN A 4 -67.82 21.59 -1.00
C ASN A 4 -67.57 21.32 -2.49
N ILE A 5 -68.22 22.06 -3.40
CA ILE A 5 -68.02 21.94 -4.85
C ILE A 5 -66.78 22.75 -5.30
N LEU A 6 -66.47 23.85 -4.60
CA LEU A 6 -65.30 24.68 -4.89
C LEU A 6 -63.99 24.03 -4.43
N ILE A 7 -63.99 23.32 -3.29
CA ILE A 7 -62.81 22.60 -2.79
C ILE A 7 -62.55 21.34 -3.62
N GLY A 8 -63.60 20.63 -4.05
CA GLY A 8 -63.48 19.49 -4.96
C GLY A 8 -62.96 19.88 -6.35
N GLY A 9 -63.41 21.03 -6.89
CA GLY A 9 -62.92 21.54 -8.18
C GLY A 9 -61.46 22.03 -8.15
N LEU A 10 -61.02 22.63 -7.03
CA LEU A 10 -59.64 23.10 -6.87
C LEU A 10 -58.64 21.93 -6.74
N LEU A 11 -59.02 20.84 -6.06
CA LEU A 11 -58.19 19.64 -5.91
C LEU A 11 -58.03 18.86 -7.23
N VAL A 12 -59.04 18.87 -8.11
CA VAL A 12 -58.96 18.24 -9.44
C VAL A 12 -58.13 19.08 -10.42
N ALA A 13 -58.15 20.41 -10.30
CA ALA A 13 -57.31 21.29 -11.12
C ALA A 13 -55.81 21.19 -10.78
N VAL A 14 -55.46 20.92 -9.52
CA VAL A 14 -54.06 20.67 -9.09
C VAL A 14 -53.56 19.29 -9.55
N ALA A 15 -54.45 18.29 -9.66
CA ALA A 15 -54.10 16.97 -10.17
C ALA A 15 -53.84 16.93 -11.69
N LEU A 16 -54.42 17.87 -12.46
CA LEU A 16 -54.29 17.94 -13.92
C LEU A 16 -53.11 18.80 -14.40
N TRP A 17 -52.39 19.45 -13.48
CA TRP A 17 -51.14 20.20 -13.74
C TRP A 17 -49.90 19.54 -13.12
N ALA A 18 -50.05 18.29 -12.66
CA ALA A 18 -48.93 17.40 -12.33
C ALA A 18 -48.61 16.51 -13.54
N CYS A 19 -48.53 17.11 -14.72
CA CYS A 19 -47.85 16.54 -15.88
C CYS A 19 -46.71 17.51 -16.20
N GLY A 20 -45.76 17.63 -15.26
CA GLY A 20 -44.45 18.13 -15.60
C GLY A 20 -43.82 17.09 -16.50
N ASP A 21 -43.27 17.53 -17.63
CA ASP A 21 -42.45 16.69 -18.49
C ASP A 21 -41.50 15.91 -17.58
N ASN A 22 -41.62 14.58 -17.62
CA ASN A 22 -40.63 13.71 -17.01
C ASN A 22 -39.37 13.91 -17.83
N ASP A 23 -38.59 14.95 -17.51
CA ASP A 23 -37.16 14.94 -17.76
C ASP A 23 -36.70 13.63 -17.15
N GLU A 24 -36.39 12.65 -18.00
CA GLU A 24 -35.82 11.37 -17.58
C GLU A 24 -34.72 11.72 -16.59
N ALA A 25 -34.90 11.30 -15.34
CA ALA A 25 -33.87 11.48 -14.33
C ALA A 25 -32.65 10.72 -14.83
N SER A 26 -31.75 11.43 -15.52
CA SER A 26 -30.52 10.85 -16.04
C SER A 26 -29.79 10.29 -14.83
N ALA A 27 -29.43 9.01 -14.90
CA ALA A 27 -28.77 8.30 -13.81
C ALA A 27 -27.72 9.21 -13.17
N SER A 28 -27.82 9.44 -11.85
CA SER A 28 -26.78 10.17 -11.15
C SER A 28 -25.48 9.41 -11.42
N HIS A 29 -24.51 10.01 -12.12
CA HIS A 29 -23.23 9.40 -12.48
C HIS A 29 -22.34 9.05 -11.24
N ALA A 30 -22.96 8.78 -10.09
CA ALA A 30 -22.35 8.39 -8.82
C ALA A 30 -21.77 6.96 -8.86
N GLU A 31 -22.07 6.17 -9.88
CA GLU A 31 -21.64 4.76 -9.99
C GLU A 31 -20.51 4.49 -11.00
N ALA A 32 -19.99 5.52 -11.68
CA ALA A 32 -18.88 5.31 -12.61
C ALA A 32 -17.59 4.96 -11.84
N ASN A 33 -17.00 3.79 -12.11
CA ASN A 33 -15.67 3.46 -11.61
C ASN A 33 -14.62 4.30 -12.37
N TRP A 34 -14.13 5.35 -11.73
CA TRP A 34 -13.20 6.31 -12.34
C TRP A 34 -11.79 5.75 -12.61
N PHE A 35 -11.51 4.51 -12.21
CA PHE A 35 -10.21 3.85 -12.43
C PHE A 35 -10.18 2.91 -13.63
N THR A 36 -11.27 2.79 -14.39
CA THR A 36 -11.29 1.95 -15.61
C THR A 36 -10.58 2.65 -16.77
N LEU A 37 -9.69 1.93 -17.46
CA LEU A 37 -9.09 2.41 -18.71
C LEU A 37 -9.90 1.91 -19.92
N GLU A 38 -10.11 2.80 -20.88
CA GLU A 38 -10.83 2.51 -22.12
C GLU A 38 -9.82 2.31 -23.25
N TYR A 39 -10.05 1.32 -24.10
CA TYR A 39 -9.21 1.08 -25.28
C TYR A 39 -9.37 2.22 -26.28
N ASP A 40 -8.26 2.82 -26.70
CA ASP A 40 -8.21 3.76 -27.82
C ASP A 40 -7.29 3.21 -28.92
N PRO A 41 -7.82 2.84 -30.10
CA PRO A 41 -7.02 2.31 -31.20
C PRO A 41 -6.01 3.33 -31.75
N ASN A 42 -6.26 4.63 -31.56
CA ASN A 42 -5.42 5.73 -32.05
C ASN A 42 -4.40 6.20 -31.00
N ALA A 43 -4.37 5.58 -29.82
CA ALA A 43 -3.46 5.95 -28.76
C ALA A 43 -1.99 5.71 -29.14
N GLY A 44 -1.10 6.46 -28.49
CA GLY A 44 0.34 6.28 -28.61
C GLY A 44 0.80 4.92 -28.06
N GLU A 45 2.05 4.56 -28.34
CA GLU A 45 2.60 3.26 -27.91
C GLU A 45 2.61 3.09 -26.40
N LEU A 46 2.87 4.16 -25.64
CA LEU A 46 2.85 4.13 -24.17
C LEU A 46 1.45 3.83 -23.62
N ASP A 47 0.43 4.51 -24.12
CA ASP A 47 -0.96 4.32 -23.68
C ASP A 47 -1.49 2.93 -24.03
N LYS A 48 -1.11 2.40 -25.21
CA LYS A 48 -1.41 1.01 -25.59
C LYS A 48 -0.78 0.01 -24.63
N LEU A 49 0.50 0.19 -24.29
CA LEU A 49 1.18 -0.61 -23.29
C LEU A 49 0.47 -0.56 -21.93
N ILE A 50 0.08 0.63 -21.47
CA ILE A 50 -0.64 0.80 -20.20
C ILE A 50 -1.99 0.07 -20.23
N TYR A 51 -2.74 0.20 -21.34
CA TYR A 51 -4.01 -0.50 -21.50
C TYR A 51 -3.83 -2.02 -21.52
N GLU A 52 -2.84 -2.55 -22.24
CA GLU A 52 -2.54 -3.98 -22.27
C GLU A 52 -2.24 -4.53 -20.87
N ILE A 53 -1.46 -3.81 -20.06
CA ILE A 53 -1.20 -4.17 -18.66
C ILE A 53 -2.50 -4.19 -17.87
N TYR A 54 -3.36 -3.18 -18.03
CA TYR A 54 -4.64 -3.10 -17.34
C TYR A 54 -5.58 -4.24 -17.74
N ASP A 55 -5.69 -4.55 -19.02
CA ASP A 55 -6.53 -5.64 -19.54
C ASP A 55 -6.03 -7.01 -19.03
N GLU A 56 -4.71 -7.22 -19.03
CA GLU A 56 -4.10 -8.47 -18.56
C GLU A 56 -4.17 -8.64 -17.03
N THR A 57 -3.99 -7.56 -16.26
CA THR A 57 -3.72 -7.65 -14.81
C THR A 57 -4.77 -7.00 -13.92
N GLY A 58 -5.65 -6.17 -14.48
CA GLY A 58 -6.62 -5.38 -13.71
C GLY A 58 -6.03 -4.25 -12.86
N PHE A 59 -4.75 -3.89 -13.07
CA PHE A 59 -4.10 -2.77 -12.39
C PHE A 59 -4.00 -1.55 -13.31
N PRO A 60 -4.79 -0.50 -13.07
CA PRO A 60 -4.71 0.73 -13.85
C PRO A 60 -3.50 1.56 -13.44
N ILE A 61 -2.80 2.10 -14.43
CA ILE A 61 -1.65 3.00 -14.27
C ILE A 61 -1.97 4.33 -14.93
N PHE A 62 -1.83 5.42 -14.19
CA PHE A 62 -2.00 6.78 -14.66
C PHE A 62 -0.68 7.52 -14.58
N TYR A 63 -0.42 8.46 -15.49
CA TYR A 63 0.72 9.39 -15.41
C TYR A 63 0.29 10.86 -15.56
N ASN A 64 -1.02 11.07 -15.53
CA ASN A 64 -1.69 12.36 -15.44
C ASN A 64 -2.57 12.35 -14.18
N ASP A 65 -2.67 13.48 -13.49
CA ASP A 65 -3.49 13.60 -12.28
C ASP A 65 -4.98 13.76 -12.60
N THR A 66 -5.33 14.13 -13.83
CA THR A 66 -6.70 14.08 -14.32
C THR A 66 -7.05 12.66 -14.74
N LEU A 67 -7.84 11.96 -13.92
CA LEU A 67 -8.28 10.58 -14.15
C LEU A 67 -9.34 10.49 -15.25
N LYS A 68 -10.31 11.41 -15.28
CA LYS A 68 -11.33 11.47 -16.32
C LYS A 68 -11.90 12.88 -16.49
N THR A 69 -12.42 13.17 -17.67
CA THR A 69 -13.20 14.39 -17.96
C THR A 69 -14.61 14.01 -18.40
N GLN A 70 -15.62 14.72 -17.91
CA GLN A 70 -17.03 14.50 -18.29
C GLN A 70 -17.73 15.85 -18.46
N VAL A 71 -18.55 16.01 -19.50
CA VAL A 71 -19.49 17.15 -19.58
C VAL A 71 -20.64 16.90 -18.61
N ARG A 72 -20.86 17.82 -17.68
CA ARG A 72 -22.00 17.83 -16.74
C ARG A 72 -22.81 19.09 -16.93
N TYR A 73 -24.02 19.14 -16.40
CA TYR A 73 -24.92 20.28 -16.50
C TYR A 73 -25.19 20.86 -15.12
N ASP A 74 -25.13 22.19 -14.99
CA ASP A 74 -25.50 22.84 -13.73
C ASP A 74 -27.03 22.84 -13.52
N LYS A 75 -27.49 23.35 -12.38
CA LYS A 75 -28.93 23.42 -12.06
C LYS A 75 -29.74 24.28 -13.05
N GLY A 76 -29.09 25.11 -13.87
CA GLY A 76 -29.70 25.91 -14.92
C GLY A 76 -29.60 25.29 -16.32
N GLY A 77 -29.11 24.04 -16.42
CA GLY A 77 -28.95 23.34 -17.69
C GLY A 77 -27.74 23.79 -18.52
N LYS A 78 -26.82 24.56 -17.95
CA LYS A 78 -25.61 25.00 -18.67
C LYS A 78 -24.52 23.91 -18.58
N PRO A 79 -23.90 23.51 -19.70
CA PRO A 79 -22.84 22.52 -19.66
C PRO A 79 -21.55 23.09 -19.04
N TYR A 80 -20.85 22.26 -18.29
CA TYR A 80 -19.51 22.50 -17.77
C TYR A 80 -18.68 21.21 -17.82
N ASN A 81 -17.36 21.35 -17.98
CA ASN A 81 -16.44 20.21 -17.92
C ASN A 81 -16.13 19.90 -16.45
N TYR A 82 -16.48 18.70 -16.02
CA TYR A 82 -16.07 18.12 -14.76
C TYR A 82 -14.78 17.33 -14.98
N TYR A 83 -13.81 17.54 -14.09
CA TYR A 83 -12.54 16.83 -14.07
C TYR A 83 -12.47 16.01 -12.77
N GLU A 84 -12.28 14.71 -12.88
CA GLU A 84 -11.90 13.88 -11.74
C GLU A 84 -10.38 13.96 -11.62
N ILE A 85 -9.91 14.63 -10.56
CA ILE A 85 -8.48 14.87 -10.34
C ILE A 85 -8.06 14.13 -9.08
N PHE A 86 -7.01 13.32 -9.19
CA PHE A 86 -6.40 12.72 -8.02
C PHE A 86 -5.73 13.79 -7.16
N LYS A 87 -6.34 14.10 -6.02
CA LYS A 87 -5.78 15.03 -5.03
C LYS A 87 -5.19 14.25 -3.87
N THR A 88 -3.88 14.34 -3.70
CA THR A 88 -3.17 13.70 -2.57
C THR A 88 -3.53 14.36 -1.24
N GLY A 89 -3.58 13.57 -0.17
CA GLY A 89 -3.70 14.11 1.18
C GLY A 89 -5.08 14.65 1.53
N TYR A 90 -6.16 14.10 0.95
CA TYR A 90 -7.50 14.37 1.44
C TYR A 90 -7.71 13.70 2.81
N SER A 91 -8.17 14.47 3.80
CA SER A 91 -8.62 13.95 5.10
C SER A 91 -9.96 14.59 5.45
N TYR A 92 -10.94 13.76 5.78
CA TYR A 92 -12.26 14.20 6.19
C TYR A 92 -12.25 14.86 7.60
N SER A 93 -11.32 14.45 8.47
CA SER A 93 -11.33 14.77 9.90
C SER A 93 -10.23 15.75 10.35
N GLY A 94 -9.51 16.41 9.43
CA GLY A 94 -8.51 17.41 9.82
C GLY A 94 -7.65 17.93 8.67
N GLN A 95 -6.70 18.82 9.00
CA GLN A 95 -5.69 19.30 8.06
C GLN A 95 -4.67 18.20 7.74
N ALA A 96 -4.97 17.34 6.77
CA ALA A 96 -3.89 16.65 6.09
C ALA A 96 -3.11 17.70 5.28
N LYS A 97 -1.77 17.73 5.44
CA LYS A 97 -0.92 18.53 4.57
C LYS A 97 -0.94 17.89 3.19
N GLU A 98 -1.49 18.62 2.22
CA GLU A 98 -1.41 18.24 0.81
C GLU A 98 0.05 17.91 0.45
N ARG A 99 0.23 16.81 -0.28
CA ARG A 99 1.56 16.39 -0.72
C ARG A 99 1.84 17.08 -2.05
N TYR A 100 2.93 17.85 -2.11
CA TYR A 100 3.35 18.48 -3.35
C TYR A 100 3.91 17.43 -4.31
N TYR A 101 3.56 17.54 -5.59
CA TYR A 101 4.10 16.70 -6.65
C TYR A 101 4.22 17.47 -7.97
N SER A 102 5.04 16.93 -8.88
CA SER A 102 5.12 17.35 -10.28
C SER A 102 4.75 16.18 -11.20
N LEU A 103 4.05 16.47 -12.29
CA LEU A 103 3.75 15.48 -13.32
C LEU A 103 5.00 15.15 -14.14
N GLN A 104 5.13 13.89 -14.54
CA GLN A 104 6.20 13.46 -15.44
C GLN A 104 5.88 13.89 -16.87
N ARG A 105 6.84 14.59 -17.50
CA ARG A 105 6.73 15.09 -18.88
C ARG A 105 7.65 14.35 -19.85
N ASP A 106 8.62 13.61 -19.32
CA ASP A 106 9.49 12.73 -20.08
C ASP A 106 8.78 11.38 -20.27
N GLU A 107 8.27 11.15 -21.49
CA GLU A 107 7.51 9.94 -21.85
C GLU A 107 8.34 8.67 -21.65
N GLU A 108 9.66 8.73 -21.88
CA GLU A 108 10.53 7.57 -21.71
C GLU A 108 10.66 7.19 -20.23
N LYS A 109 10.70 8.19 -19.32
CA LYS A 109 10.67 7.90 -17.88
C LYS A 109 9.35 7.32 -17.41
N VAL A 110 8.24 7.70 -18.03
CA VAL A 110 6.94 7.06 -17.76
C VAL A 110 7.00 5.61 -18.23
N ARG A 111 7.45 5.36 -19.47
CA ARG A 111 7.59 4.02 -20.03
C ARG A 111 8.45 3.11 -19.14
N LEU A 112 9.65 3.56 -18.75
CA LEU A 112 10.54 2.80 -17.88
C LEU A 112 9.91 2.45 -16.53
N MET A 113 9.09 3.34 -15.96
CA MET A 113 8.40 3.07 -14.70
C MET A 113 7.19 2.14 -14.88
N VAL A 114 6.47 2.24 -16.00
CA VAL A 114 5.40 1.30 -16.38
C VAL A 114 5.97 -0.11 -16.52
N GLU A 115 7.10 -0.25 -17.22
CA GLU A 115 7.79 -1.53 -17.40
C GLU A 115 8.35 -2.06 -16.08
N LEU A 116 8.96 -1.21 -15.25
CA LEU A 116 9.41 -1.56 -13.91
C LEU A 116 8.26 -2.14 -13.08
N LEU A 117 7.10 -1.48 -13.07
CA LEU A 117 5.92 -1.97 -12.37
C LEU A 117 5.42 -3.29 -12.96
N ARG A 118 5.26 -3.36 -14.28
CA ARG A 118 4.76 -4.55 -14.98
C ARG A 118 5.61 -5.77 -14.66
N ASP A 119 6.92 -5.66 -14.90
CA ASP A 119 7.82 -6.80 -14.98
C ASP A 119 8.36 -7.22 -13.62
N TYR A 120 8.51 -6.28 -12.69
CA TYR A 120 9.15 -6.56 -11.39
C TYR A 120 8.18 -6.54 -10.21
N ALA A 121 7.01 -5.89 -10.30
CA ALA A 121 6.06 -5.81 -9.20
C ALA A 121 4.72 -6.52 -9.49
N ILE A 122 4.03 -6.08 -10.54
CA ILE A 122 2.65 -6.50 -10.84
C ILE A 122 2.63 -7.96 -11.27
N LYS A 123 3.29 -8.33 -12.37
CA LYS A 123 3.25 -9.71 -12.87
C LYS A 123 3.85 -10.74 -11.91
N PRO A 124 5.00 -10.46 -11.25
CA PRO A 124 5.60 -11.47 -10.37
C PRO A 124 4.84 -11.67 -9.06
N TYR A 125 4.20 -10.62 -8.53
CA TYR A 125 3.66 -10.65 -7.17
C TYR A 125 2.19 -10.25 -7.06
N LEU A 126 1.78 -9.10 -7.61
CA LEU A 126 0.46 -8.53 -7.33
C LEU A 126 -0.68 -9.19 -8.12
N ALA A 127 -0.44 -9.48 -9.40
CA ALA A 127 -1.39 -10.08 -10.32
C ALA A 127 -1.30 -11.62 -10.38
N LYS A 128 -0.48 -12.23 -9.52
CA LYS A 128 -0.45 -13.69 -9.39
C LYS A 128 -1.80 -14.19 -8.89
N ASN A 129 -2.22 -15.34 -9.41
CA ASN A 129 -3.43 -16.02 -8.98
C ASN A 129 -3.42 -16.16 -7.47
N GLN A 130 -4.46 -15.64 -6.83
CA GLN A 130 -4.63 -15.82 -5.41
C GLN A 130 -5.37 -17.13 -5.13
N GLY A 131 -5.12 -17.71 -3.96
CA GLY A 131 -5.77 -18.93 -3.51
C GLY A 131 -7.29 -18.77 -3.39
N PRO A 132 -8.04 -19.89 -3.31
CA PRO A 132 -9.51 -19.89 -3.31
C PRO A 132 -10.14 -19.11 -2.14
N ASP A 133 -9.42 -18.97 -1.03
CA ASP A 133 -9.88 -18.28 0.18
C ASP A 133 -9.43 -16.80 0.26
N PHE A 134 -8.89 -16.25 -0.84
CA PHE A 134 -8.42 -14.87 -0.91
C PHE A 134 -9.52 -13.85 -0.63
N LYS A 135 -9.20 -12.79 0.14
CA LYS A 135 -10.15 -11.76 0.57
C LYS A 135 -9.67 -10.36 0.19
N GLY A 136 -10.48 -9.61 -0.54
CA GLY A 136 -10.19 -8.20 -0.85
C GLY A 136 -9.31 -8.04 -2.09
N ARG A 137 -8.33 -7.14 -2.04
CA ARG A 137 -7.39 -6.86 -3.15
C ARG A 137 -5.98 -6.78 -2.58
N TYR A 138 -5.03 -7.43 -3.25
CA TYR A 138 -3.62 -7.36 -2.91
C TYR A 138 -2.95 -6.34 -3.83
N GLY A 139 -2.34 -5.32 -3.24
CA GLY A 139 -1.79 -4.17 -3.95
C GLY A 139 -2.75 -2.98 -4.09
N ALA A 140 -2.28 -1.95 -4.78
CA ALA A 140 -3.02 -0.71 -5.00
C ALA A 140 -4.28 -0.91 -5.86
N TYR A 141 -5.28 -0.05 -5.69
CA TYR A 141 -6.40 0.04 -6.64
C TYR A 141 -5.97 0.67 -7.96
N ALA A 142 -5.03 1.62 -7.92
CA ALA A 142 -4.44 2.27 -9.08
C ALA A 142 -3.04 2.78 -8.75
N PHE A 143 -2.22 2.95 -9.77
CA PHE A 143 -0.91 3.61 -9.69
C PHE A 143 -0.98 4.99 -10.33
N LEU A 144 -0.32 5.98 -9.72
CA LEU A 144 -0.10 7.29 -10.33
C LEU A 144 1.40 7.57 -10.42
N LEU A 145 1.91 7.71 -11.63
CA LEU A 145 3.30 8.00 -11.92
C LEU A 145 3.52 9.51 -11.97
N LEU A 146 4.51 9.96 -11.21
CA LEU A 146 4.85 11.36 -11.01
C LEU A 146 6.33 11.59 -11.35
N ASP A 147 6.72 12.80 -11.71
CA ASP A 147 8.15 13.13 -11.80
C ASP A 147 8.74 13.14 -10.39
N THR A 148 8.21 14.01 -9.53
CA THR A 148 8.67 14.17 -8.16
C THR A 148 7.48 14.12 -7.20
N LEU A 149 7.68 13.43 -6.09
CA LEU A 149 6.78 13.42 -4.94
C LEU A 149 7.53 13.98 -3.73
N PHE A 150 6.87 14.85 -2.96
CA PHE A 150 7.42 15.39 -1.71
C PHE A 150 6.64 14.89 -0.51
N ASN A 151 7.35 14.66 0.59
CA ASN A 151 6.74 14.34 1.87
C ASN A 151 6.20 15.56 2.61
N ALA A 152 5.54 15.33 3.75
CA ALA A 152 4.93 16.39 4.56
C ALA A 152 5.93 17.45 5.08
N ASN A 153 7.24 17.17 4.98
CA ASN A 153 8.35 18.04 5.34
C ASN A 153 9.11 18.57 4.10
N SER A 154 8.49 18.51 2.91
CA SER A 154 9.05 18.96 1.63
C SER A 154 10.37 18.28 1.27
N LYS A 155 10.57 17.03 1.70
CA LYS A 155 11.69 16.20 1.25
C LYS A 155 11.24 15.24 0.15
N PRO A 156 12.11 14.91 -0.82
CA PRO A 156 11.81 13.87 -1.80
C PRO A 156 11.32 12.58 -1.14
N ASP A 157 10.28 12.00 -1.72
CA ASP A 157 9.67 10.74 -1.31
C ASP A 157 9.55 9.83 -2.55
N SER A 158 9.59 8.51 -2.32
CA SER A 158 9.48 7.53 -3.41
C SER A 158 8.05 7.13 -3.69
N LEU A 159 7.25 7.01 -2.63
CA LEU A 159 5.87 6.60 -2.75
C LEU A 159 4.95 7.28 -1.74
N TYR A 160 3.67 7.36 -2.08
CA TYR A 160 2.64 7.80 -1.16
C TYR A 160 1.30 7.13 -1.48
N HIS A 161 0.66 6.57 -0.47
CA HIS A 161 -0.66 5.96 -0.60
C HIS A 161 -1.76 6.90 -0.11
N SER A 162 -2.80 7.05 -0.91
CA SER A 162 -3.97 7.83 -0.57
C SER A 162 -5.20 7.28 -1.26
N LEU A 163 -6.27 7.03 -0.49
CA LEU A 163 -7.58 6.58 -1.01
C LEU A 163 -7.49 5.40 -1.99
N GLY A 164 -6.61 4.44 -1.71
CA GLY A 164 -6.43 3.25 -2.54
C GLY A 164 -5.46 3.41 -3.73
N VAL A 165 -5.03 4.64 -4.04
CA VAL A 165 -4.04 4.93 -5.07
C VAL A 165 -2.64 4.94 -4.48
N THR A 166 -1.69 4.37 -5.21
CA THR A 166 -0.25 4.47 -4.91
C THR A 166 0.41 5.42 -5.89
N ALA A 167 0.77 6.60 -5.40
CA ALA A 167 1.56 7.57 -6.15
C ALA A 167 3.05 7.22 -6.07
N LEU A 168 3.75 7.23 -7.19
CA LEU A 168 5.14 6.82 -7.32
C LEU A 168 5.97 7.87 -8.06
N SER A 169 7.13 8.18 -7.51
CA SER A 169 8.10 9.10 -8.09
C SER A 169 9.02 8.37 -9.06
N THR A 170 9.06 8.82 -10.32
CA THR A 170 10.00 8.33 -11.34
C THR A 170 11.41 8.89 -11.14
N ARG A 171 11.55 10.04 -10.48
CA ARG A 171 12.85 10.67 -10.17
C ARG A 171 13.52 10.09 -8.92
N TYR A 172 12.72 9.60 -7.98
CA TYR A 172 13.18 9.16 -6.66
C TYR A 172 12.63 7.78 -6.30
N VAL A 173 12.89 6.77 -7.12
CA VAL A 173 12.27 5.44 -7.04
C VAL A 173 12.75 4.67 -5.80
N MET A 174 14.06 4.61 -5.58
CA MET A 174 14.64 3.83 -4.49
C MET A 174 15.99 4.41 -4.03
N LYS A 175 16.48 3.92 -2.88
CA LYS A 175 17.80 4.30 -2.36
C LYS A 175 18.92 3.47 -2.98
N ARG A 176 20.01 4.16 -3.35
CA ARG A 176 21.34 3.60 -3.60
C ARG A 176 22.34 4.32 -2.68
N GLY A 177 22.79 3.63 -1.65
CA GLY A 177 23.55 4.25 -0.57
C GLY A 177 22.72 5.30 0.17
N SER A 178 23.23 6.53 0.27
CA SER A 178 22.54 7.66 0.92
C SER A 178 21.60 8.45 0.00
N SER A 179 21.59 8.16 -1.31
CA SER A 179 20.87 8.94 -2.31
C SER A 179 19.67 8.17 -2.87
N LEU A 180 18.62 8.90 -3.25
CA LEU A 180 17.53 8.37 -4.07
C LEU A 180 17.91 8.45 -5.55
N ILE A 181 17.56 7.43 -6.32
CA ILE A 181 17.86 7.34 -7.76
C ILE A 181 16.57 7.38 -8.60
N SER A 182 16.71 7.87 -9.82
CA SER A 182 15.69 7.91 -10.86
C SER A 182 15.60 6.57 -11.59
N VAL A 183 14.43 6.30 -12.19
CA VAL A 183 14.12 5.00 -12.83
C VAL A 183 15.12 4.61 -13.93
N ASP A 184 15.56 5.59 -14.71
CA ASP A 184 16.54 5.47 -15.80
C ASP A 184 17.97 5.15 -15.33
N MET A 185 18.23 5.19 -14.03
CA MET A 185 19.54 4.87 -13.46
C MET A 185 19.62 3.47 -12.84
N MET A 186 18.50 2.73 -12.77
CA MET A 186 18.42 1.46 -12.05
C MET A 186 19.09 0.32 -12.82
N THR A 187 19.85 -0.51 -12.10
CA THR A 187 20.34 -1.78 -12.63
C THR A 187 19.25 -2.86 -12.56
N GLU A 188 19.39 -3.97 -13.29
CA GLU A 188 18.40 -5.06 -13.22
C GLU A 188 18.22 -5.62 -11.80
N GLU A 189 19.31 -5.85 -11.06
CA GLU A 189 19.26 -6.29 -9.66
C GLU A 189 18.47 -5.30 -8.77
N GLU A 190 18.57 -4.01 -9.05
CA GLU A 190 17.82 -2.99 -8.32
C GLU A 190 16.35 -2.95 -8.70
N LYS A 191 16.01 -3.26 -9.95
CA LYS A 191 14.63 -3.42 -10.40
C LYS A 191 13.97 -4.61 -9.71
N GLU A 192 14.67 -5.75 -9.62
CA GLU A 192 14.24 -6.93 -8.86
C GLU A 192 14.03 -6.58 -7.38
N ARG A 193 15.01 -5.91 -6.77
CA ARG A 193 14.92 -5.47 -5.36
C ARG A 193 13.78 -4.48 -5.15
N PHE A 194 13.54 -3.56 -6.07
CA PHE A 194 12.41 -2.65 -6.02
C PHE A 194 11.09 -3.42 -6.04
N GLY A 195 10.93 -4.35 -6.98
CA GLY A 195 9.75 -5.19 -7.14
C GLY A 195 9.41 -5.96 -5.86
N TRP A 196 10.40 -6.66 -5.31
CA TRP A 196 10.26 -7.38 -4.03
C TRP A 196 9.88 -6.46 -2.88
N ASN A 197 10.62 -5.36 -2.68
CA ASN A 197 10.35 -4.42 -1.58
C ASN A 197 8.94 -3.80 -1.71
N PHE A 198 8.51 -3.51 -2.92
CA PHE A 198 7.18 -2.98 -3.18
C PHE A 198 6.09 -4.01 -2.86
N ALA A 199 6.28 -5.28 -3.27
CA ALA A 199 5.37 -6.36 -2.94
C ALA A 199 5.25 -6.59 -1.43
N ILE A 200 6.35 -6.59 -0.69
CA ILE A 200 6.33 -6.72 0.78
C ILE A 200 5.67 -5.50 1.45
N TYR A 201 5.87 -4.30 0.91
CA TYR A 201 5.19 -3.11 1.39
C TYR A 201 3.66 -3.23 1.26
N GLU A 202 3.18 -3.70 0.11
CA GLU A 202 1.74 -3.99 -0.10
C GLU A 202 1.27 -5.18 0.76
N LEU A 203 2.12 -6.19 1.00
CA LEU A 203 1.77 -7.35 1.82
C LEU A 203 1.51 -6.92 3.27
N LYS A 204 2.41 -6.10 3.83
CA LYS A 204 2.21 -5.49 5.15
C LYS A 204 0.88 -4.77 5.22
N ARG A 205 0.57 -3.92 4.23
CA ARG A 205 -0.68 -3.15 4.20
C ARG A 205 -1.89 -4.07 4.15
N TYR A 206 -1.87 -5.04 3.25
CA TYR A 206 -2.95 -6.00 3.06
C TYR A 206 -3.22 -6.79 4.35
N LEU A 207 -2.19 -7.41 4.94
CA LEU A 207 -2.34 -8.18 6.17
C LEU A 207 -2.81 -7.30 7.33
N GLN A 208 -2.30 -6.08 7.44
CA GLN A 208 -2.75 -5.13 8.47
C GLN A 208 -4.21 -4.71 8.33
N MET A 209 -4.74 -4.64 7.10
CA MET A 209 -6.14 -4.26 6.87
C MET A 209 -7.11 -5.45 6.96
N VAL A 210 -6.72 -6.61 6.43
CA VAL A 210 -7.60 -7.77 6.26
C VAL A 210 -7.49 -8.75 7.44
N TYR A 211 -6.31 -8.87 8.03
CA TYR A 211 -6.00 -9.80 9.13
C TYR A 211 -5.33 -9.07 10.32
N PRO A 212 -5.91 -7.97 10.84
CA PRO A 212 -5.23 -7.11 11.82
C PRO A 212 -4.85 -7.84 13.10
N THR A 213 -5.68 -8.78 13.56
CA THR A 213 -5.47 -9.53 14.80
C THR A 213 -4.34 -10.54 14.65
N GLU A 214 -4.38 -11.36 13.62
CA GLU A 214 -3.37 -12.38 13.32
C GLU A 214 -2.03 -11.72 13.00
N PHE A 215 -2.05 -10.64 12.22
CA PHE A 215 -0.85 -9.88 11.88
C PHE A 215 -0.21 -9.22 13.10
N GLN A 216 -1.01 -8.68 14.03
CA GLN A 216 -0.47 -8.14 15.28
C GLN A 216 0.08 -9.25 16.19
N ALA A 217 -0.63 -10.38 16.31
CA ALA A 217 -0.18 -11.52 17.10
C ALA A 217 1.18 -12.05 16.62
N TYR A 218 1.44 -12.06 15.30
CA TYR A 218 2.75 -12.41 14.73
C TYR A 218 3.90 -11.53 15.24
N PHE A 219 3.67 -10.22 15.45
CA PHE A 219 4.69 -9.32 16.01
C PHE A 219 4.79 -9.44 17.53
N ASP A 220 3.68 -9.68 18.22
CA ASP A 220 3.63 -9.75 19.68
C ASP A 220 4.38 -10.97 20.25
N VAL A 221 4.73 -11.96 19.42
CA VAL A 221 5.58 -13.10 19.84
C VAL A 221 6.88 -12.64 20.49
N THR A 222 7.48 -11.53 20.05
CA THR A 222 8.73 -11.04 20.65
C THR A 222 8.56 -10.57 22.11
N LEU A 223 7.33 -10.24 22.52
CA LEU A 223 6.98 -9.87 23.90
C LEU A 223 6.87 -11.09 24.82
N GLU A 224 6.85 -12.31 24.27
CA GLU A 224 6.87 -13.56 25.06
C GLU A 224 8.27 -13.93 25.54
N THR A 225 9.29 -13.12 25.20
CA THR A 225 10.67 -13.36 25.62
C THR A 225 10.78 -13.51 27.15
N PRO A 226 11.53 -14.49 27.65
CA PRO A 226 11.74 -14.65 29.10
C PRO A 226 12.54 -13.48 29.71
N ASP A 227 13.27 -12.74 28.86
CA ASP A 227 14.13 -11.61 29.26
C ASP A 227 13.37 -10.27 29.13
N HIS A 228 12.04 -10.26 29.23
CA HIS A 228 11.20 -9.08 28.97
C HIS A 228 11.53 -7.88 29.86
N GLU A 229 11.87 -6.74 29.24
CA GLU A 229 12.29 -5.52 29.92
C GLU A 229 11.59 -4.28 29.37
N GLN A 230 11.12 -3.42 30.29
CA GLN A 230 10.61 -2.10 29.96
C GLN A 230 11.71 -1.04 30.15
N TRP A 231 11.92 -0.19 29.15
CA TRP A 231 12.81 0.96 29.21
C TRP A 231 12.04 2.27 29.31
N LYS A 232 12.52 3.16 30.18
CA LYS A 232 11.94 4.49 30.37
C LYS A 232 12.69 5.51 29.51
N ASN A 233 11.97 6.20 28.62
CA ASN A 233 12.47 7.37 27.89
C ASN A 233 11.58 8.57 28.20
N GLY A 234 12.08 9.51 29.01
CA GLY A 234 11.24 10.57 29.57
C GLY A 234 10.14 10.01 30.47
N SER A 235 8.89 10.45 30.28
CA SER A 235 7.72 9.97 31.02
C SER A 235 7.09 8.69 30.43
N ALA A 236 7.53 8.21 29.26
CA ALA A 236 6.96 7.03 28.61
C ALA A 236 7.76 5.76 28.93
N LEU A 237 7.06 4.72 29.38
CA LEU A 237 7.57 3.34 29.40
C LEU A 237 7.45 2.76 27.98
N ARG A 238 8.50 2.09 27.52
CA ARG A 238 8.57 1.42 26.22
C ARG A 238 9.07 0.01 26.41
N ASP A 239 8.50 -0.93 25.68
CA ASP A 239 9.09 -2.26 25.60
C ASP A 239 10.28 -2.26 24.64
N ILE A 240 11.36 -2.95 24.99
CA ILE A 240 12.53 -3.04 24.13
C ILE A 240 12.37 -4.08 23.01
N PHE A 241 11.46 -5.04 23.19
CA PHE A 241 11.18 -6.12 22.24
C PHE A 241 9.99 -5.82 21.32
N GLU A 242 9.26 -4.73 21.55
CA GLU A 242 8.18 -4.26 20.69
C GLU A 242 8.70 -3.89 19.29
N ILE A 243 8.17 -4.57 18.25
CA ILE A 243 8.43 -4.27 16.85
C ILE A 243 7.47 -3.17 16.37
N LYS A 244 8.03 -2.02 15.97
CA LYS A 244 7.26 -0.81 15.63
C LYS A 244 7.03 -0.63 14.14
N ASP A 245 5.94 0.05 13.79
CA ASP A 245 5.67 0.48 12.41
C ASP A 245 6.71 1.46 11.87
N SER A 246 7.15 2.40 12.72
CA SER A 246 8.17 3.39 12.38
C SER A 246 8.89 3.88 13.65
N GLY A 247 10.08 4.43 13.46
CA GLY A 247 10.88 5.00 14.54
C GLY A 247 12.06 4.11 14.96
N ILE A 248 13.18 4.78 15.26
CA ILE A 248 14.44 4.15 15.64
C ILE A 248 14.53 4.17 17.17
N ASN A 249 14.34 3.03 17.82
CA ASN A 249 14.78 2.83 19.19
C ASN A 249 16.11 2.07 19.12
N SER A 250 17.23 2.78 19.09
CA SER A 250 18.51 2.11 19.33
C SER A 250 18.60 1.75 20.82
N TYR A 251 18.86 0.48 21.09
CA TYR A 251 18.98 -0.03 22.45
C TYR A 251 20.45 -0.19 22.81
N ASN A 252 20.94 0.68 23.70
CA ASN A 252 22.26 0.53 24.27
C ASN A 252 22.23 -0.59 25.33
N TYR A 253 22.82 -1.73 25.00
CA TYR A 253 22.75 -2.94 25.83
C TYR A 253 23.79 -2.98 26.95
N VAL A 254 24.79 -2.08 26.97
CA VAL A 254 25.86 -2.09 27.97
C VAL A 254 25.44 -1.44 29.30
N ASN A 255 24.47 -0.51 29.27
CA ASN A 255 24.06 0.26 30.44
C ASN A 255 22.85 -0.35 31.19
N LYS A 256 22.64 -1.67 31.10
CA LYS A 256 21.45 -2.34 31.64
C LYS A 256 21.77 -3.22 32.85
N PRO A 257 21.00 -3.13 33.96
CA PRO A 257 21.03 -4.14 35.01
C PRO A 257 20.51 -5.46 34.42
N GLY A 258 21.21 -6.59 34.62
CA GLY A 258 20.78 -7.89 34.08
C GLY A 258 21.35 -8.25 32.70
N TYR A 259 22.41 -7.54 32.24
CA TYR A 259 23.11 -7.78 30.98
C TYR A 259 23.19 -9.26 30.58
N ASN A 260 22.42 -9.63 29.56
CA ASN A 260 22.59 -10.90 28.87
C ASN A 260 23.60 -10.69 27.73
N ALA A 261 24.76 -11.32 27.85
CA ALA A 261 25.85 -11.21 26.88
C ALA A 261 25.47 -11.70 25.47
N ASP A 262 24.43 -12.53 25.35
CA ASP A 262 23.91 -13.04 24.09
C ASP A 262 23.00 -12.04 23.37
N PHE A 263 22.46 -11.03 24.08
CA PHE A 263 21.53 -10.07 23.50
C PHE A 263 22.03 -9.42 22.20
N PRO A 264 23.23 -8.82 22.14
CA PRO A 264 23.68 -8.15 20.91
C PRO A 264 24.09 -9.10 19.78
N THR A 265 24.32 -10.38 20.07
CA THR A 265 24.90 -11.34 19.13
C THR A 265 23.91 -12.40 18.65
N ASN A 266 22.79 -12.58 19.35
CA ASN A 266 21.80 -13.61 19.04
C ASN A 266 20.37 -13.05 18.92
N PRO A 267 20.05 -12.29 17.85
CA PRO A 267 18.70 -11.78 17.61
C PRO A 267 17.63 -12.87 17.58
N ARG A 268 17.98 -14.08 17.12
CA ARG A 268 17.05 -15.21 16.97
C ARG A 268 16.48 -15.68 18.30
N ARG A 269 17.26 -15.60 19.38
CA ARG A 269 16.78 -15.84 20.75
C ARG A 269 15.61 -14.92 21.13
N TYR A 270 15.48 -13.76 20.50
CA TYR A 270 14.47 -12.73 20.80
C TYR A 270 13.40 -12.61 19.70
N GLY A 271 13.28 -13.63 18.86
CA GLY A 271 12.21 -13.72 17.86
C GLY A 271 12.42 -12.87 16.62
N VAL A 272 13.60 -12.29 16.38
CA VAL A 272 13.92 -11.56 15.15
C VAL A 272 15.11 -12.20 14.43
N LEU A 273 15.11 -12.21 13.09
CA LEU A 273 16.20 -12.85 12.33
C LEU A 273 17.51 -12.07 12.39
N ARG A 274 17.43 -10.74 12.43
CA ARG A 274 18.60 -9.85 12.41
C ARG A 274 18.33 -8.56 13.19
N TYR A 275 19.35 -8.10 13.90
CA TYR A 275 19.44 -6.71 14.34
C TYR A 275 20.11 -5.85 13.29
N GLN A 276 19.78 -4.56 13.27
CA GLN A 276 20.65 -3.57 12.64
C GLN A 276 21.63 -3.05 13.68
N LYS A 277 22.94 -3.14 13.40
CA LYS A 277 23.97 -2.55 14.27
C LYS A 277 23.99 -1.04 14.09
N VAL A 278 23.84 -0.31 15.18
CA VAL A 278 23.91 1.16 15.18
C VAL A 278 25.35 1.60 15.49
N ASP A 279 25.91 1.04 16.56
CA ASP A 279 27.28 1.28 17.00
C ASP A 279 27.81 0.06 17.78
N LYS A 280 28.96 0.21 18.46
CA LYS A 280 29.60 -0.86 19.23
C LYS A 280 28.76 -1.38 20.41
N TYR A 281 27.80 -0.59 20.89
CA TYR A 281 27.03 -0.82 22.11
C TYR A 281 25.52 -0.78 21.89
N SER A 282 25.07 -0.53 20.67
CA SER A 282 23.67 -0.31 20.36
C SER A 282 23.20 -1.14 19.15
N VAL A 283 22.08 -1.83 19.33
CA VAL A 283 21.34 -2.51 18.25
C VAL A 283 19.97 -1.89 18.06
N TYR A 284 19.43 -2.03 16.86
CA TYR A 284 18.05 -1.69 16.52
C TYR A 284 17.25 -2.97 16.25
N PHE A 285 16.11 -3.11 16.93
CA PHE A 285 15.07 -4.07 16.55
C PHE A 285 14.45 -3.61 15.22
N PRO A 286 14.26 -4.51 14.25
CA PRO A 286 13.72 -4.15 12.95
C PRO A 286 12.35 -3.45 13.08
N THR A 287 12.00 -2.60 12.12
CA THR A 287 10.60 -2.19 11.93
C THR A 287 9.74 -3.39 11.53
N LYS A 288 8.42 -3.26 11.66
CA LYS A 288 7.46 -4.26 11.15
C LYS A 288 7.69 -4.60 9.67
N LEU A 289 8.05 -3.60 8.84
CA LEU A 289 8.31 -3.82 7.42
C LEU A 289 9.62 -4.60 7.19
N GLU A 290 10.70 -4.22 7.87
CA GLU A 290 12.00 -4.89 7.72
C GLU A 290 11.98 -6.32 8.25
N ASP A 291 11.25 -6.55 9.34
CA ASP A 291 11.04 -7.87 9.92
C ASP A 291 10.19 -8.76 9.01
N LEU A 292 9.04 -8.25 8.54
CA LEU A 292 8.19 -8.97 7.59
C LEU A 292 8.98 -9.32 6.32
N MET A 293 9.79 -8.39 5.81
CA MET A 293 10.64 -8.62 4.65
C MET A 293 11.64 -9.76 4.89
N ALA A 294 12.30 -9.79 6.06
CA ALA A 294 13.27 -10.84 6.38
C ALA A 294 12.60 -12.22 6.49
N PHE A 295 11.47 -12.32 7.19
CA PHE A 295 10.76 -13.60 7.33
C PHE A 295 10.12 -14.06 6.01
N THR A 296 9.56 -13.15 5.22
CA THR A 296 8.98 -13.50 3.91
C THR A 296 10.08 -13.92 2.94
N GLU A 297 11.25 -13.28 2.96
CA GLU A 297 12.42 -13.69 2.16
C GLU A 297 12.89 -15.10 2.55
N MET A 298 12.96 -15.41 3.84
CA MET A 298 13.26 -16.76 4.33
C MET A 298 12.23 -17.80 3.81
N ILE A 299 10.93 -17.51 3.93
CA ILE A 299 9.86 -18.39 3.45
C ILE A 299 9.89 -18.56 1.92
N HIS A 300 10.27 -17.52 1.18
CA HIS A 300 10.33 -17.52 -0.28
C HIS A 300 11.55 -18.27 -0.83
N THR A 301 12.65 -18.29 -0.09
CA THR A 301 13.94 -18.79 -0.57
C THR A 301 14.36 -20.12 0.05
N MET A 302 13.80 -20.49 1.21
CA MET A 302 14.11 -21.73 1.92
C MET A 302 12.89 -22.67 2.01
N SER A 303 13.15 -23.97 2.01
CA SER A 303 12.14 -25.01 2.26
C SER A 303 11.88 -25.16 3.76
N ASP A 304 10.73 -25.73 4.15
CA ASP A 304 10.40 -25.99 5.57
C ASP A 304 11.51 -26.81 6.26
N ALA A 305 12.08 -27.81 5.58
CA ALA A 305 13.19 -28.60 6.11
C ALA A 305 14.46 -27.77 6.35
N GLU A 306 14.81 -26.87 5.42
CA GLU A 306 15.96 -25.95 5.58
C GLU A 306 15.75 -24.98 6.75
N ILE A 307 14.56 -24.39 6.86
CA ILE A 307 14.21 -23.45 7.94
C ILE A 307 14.27 -24.14 9.30
N ARG A 308 13.68 -25.34 9.42
CA ARG A 308 13.69 -26.11 10.67
C ARG A 308 15.11 -26.56 11.05
N ALA A 309 15.95 -26.90 10.07
CA ALA A 309 17.34 -27.26 10.32
C ALA A 309 18.17 -26.04 10.81
N GLU A 310 17.97 -24.86 10.23
CA GLU A 310 18.76 -23.66 10.57
C GLU A 310 18.24 -22.93 11.83
N HIS A 311 16.94 -23.00 12.11
CA HIS A 311 16.29 -22.18 13.14
C HIS A 311 15.51 -22.98 14.18
N GLY A 312 15.46 -24.31 14.08
CA GLY A 312 14.65 -25.17 14.96
C GLY A 312 14.98 -25.06 16.46
N GLU A 313 16.20 -24.63 16.80
CA GLU A 313 16.62 -24.39 18.19
C GLU A 313 16.09 -23.07 18.78
N PHE A 314 15.45 -22.21 17.97
CA PHE A 314 14.92 -20.90 18.38
C PHE A 314 13.39 -20.90 18.38
N PRO A 315 12.72 -21.19 19.53
CA PRO A 315 11.27 -21.40 19.58
C PRO A 315 10.46 -20.21 19.07
N MET A 316 10.87 -18.97 19.37
CA MET A 316 10.17 -17.78 18.88
C MET A 316 10.32 -17.58 17.37
N ILE A 317 11.47 -17.93 16.77
CA ILE A 317 11.62 -17.88 15.31
C ILE A 317 10.70 -18.90 14.66
N MET A 318 10.66 -20.13 15.17
CA MET A 318 9.78 -21.17 14.64
C MET A 318 8.30 -20.80 14.78
N LYS A 319 7.90 -20.28 15.94
CA LYS A 319 6.52 -19.80 16.15
C LYS A 319 6.14 -18.71 15.15
N ARG A 320 7.01 -17.72 14.93
CA ARG A 320 6.75 -16.62 13.98
C ARG A 320 6.74 -17.10 12.53
N TYR A 321 7.66 -18.00 12.16
CA TYR A 321 7.67 -18.65 10.86
C TYR A 321 6.35 -19.37 10.58
N GLU A 322 5.90 -20.21 11.52
CA GLU A 322 4.65 -20.97 11.38
C GLU A 322 3.44 -20.04 11.29
N MET A 323 3.37 -19.01 12.12
CA MET A 323 2.29 -18.01 12.08
C MET A 323 2.25 -17.24 10.76
N LEU A 324 3.41 -16.80 10.23
CA LEU A 324 3.43 -16.07 8.96
C LEU A 324 3.13 -16.99 7.77
N LEU A 325 3.64 -18.23 7.79
CA LEU A 325 3.32 -19.23 6.77
C LEU A 325 1.82 -19.53 6.73
N GLU A 326 1.21 -19.74 7.90
CA GLU A 326 -0.24 -19.94 8.02
C GLU A 326 -1.01 -18.72 7.52
N LEU A 327 -0.57 -17.51 7.87
CA LEU A 327 -1.21 -16.28 7.43
C LEU A 327 -1.12 -16.07 5.90
N LEU A 328 0.01 -16.43 5.27
CA LEU A 328 0.16 -16.42 3.81
C LEU A 328 -0.79 -17.42 3.14
N LYS A 329 -0.91 -18.62 3.70
CA LYS A 329 -1.84 -19.65 3.20
C LYS A 329 -3.29 -19.26 3.37
N LEU A 330 -3.67 -18.82 4.57
CA LEU A 330 -5.01 -18.34 4.90
C LEU A 330 -5.40 -17.15 4.01
N SER A 331 -4.45 -16.26 3.74
CA SER A 331 -4.71 -15.12 2.86
C SER A 331 -4.77 -15.46 1.38
N GLY A 332 -4.39 -16.68 0.97
CA GLY A 332 -4.30 -17.07 -0.44
C GLY A 332 -3.13 -16.45 -1.18
N LEU A 333 -2.11 -15.90 -0.49
CA LEU A 333 -0.93 -15.27 -1.09
C LEU A 333 0.26 -16.24 -1.09
N THR A 334 0.09 -17.39 -1.75
CA THR A 334 1.06 -18.49 -1.75
C THR A 334 2.29 -18.22 -2.62
N GLN A 335 2.27 -17.21 -3.50
CA GLN A 335 3.42 -16.83 -4.33
C GLN A 335 4.66 -16.41 -3.52
N PHE A 336 4.50 -16.13 -2.22
CA PHE A 336 5.60 -15.85 -1.30
C PHE A 336 6.20 -17.10 -0.65
N ILE A 337 5.65 -18.28 -0.91
CA ILE A 337 6.05 -19.56 -0.31
C ILE A 337 6.88 -20.34 -1.33
N LYS A 338 8.08 -20.78 -0.94
CA LYS A 338 8.93 -21.57 -1.83
C LYS A 338 8.23 -22.85 -2.27
N GLY A 339 8.03 -22.99 -3.58
CA GLY A 339 7.51 -24.23 -4.19
C GLY A 339 5.98 -24.37 -4.20
N GLU A 340 5.25 -23.33 -3.78
CA GLU A 340 3.81 -23.16 -4.03
C GLU A 340 3.60 -22.04 -5.07
#